data_AF-A0A962G748-F1
#
_entry.id   AF-A0A962G748-F1
#
_cell.length_a   1.000
_cell.length_b   1.000
_cell.length_c   1.000
_cell.angle_alpha   90.00
_cell.angle_beta   90.00
_cell.angle_gamma   90.00
#
_symmetry.space_group_name_H-M   'P 1'
#
loop_
_entity.id
_entity.type
_entity.pdbx_description
1 polymer ?
#
loop_
_entity_poly.entity_id
_entity_poly.type
_entity_poly.pdbx_seq_one_letter_code
_entity_poly.pdbx_strand_id
1 'polypeptide(L)'
;MNMKFPRLPLATLLCAIVCVTASSASHSASQESTIMQAHGDFDVKITPQKPDNPDAEAAGFARIALDKRYHGAIEGTGRGEMLASG
;
A
#
# COMPACT_ATOMS: atom_id res chain seq x y z
N MET A 1 -44.21 63.51 16.50
CA MET A 1 -43.17 62.62 15.93
C MET A 1 -43.29 61.25 16.57
N ASN A 2 -43.83 60.28 15.83
CA ASN A 2 -44.00 58.89 16.29
C ASN A 2 -42.69 58.13 16.07
N MET A 3 -41.91 57.94 17.14
CA MET A 3 -40.69 57.14 17.11
C MET A 3 -41.02 55.65 17.23
N LYS A 4 -40.91 54.95 16.11
CA LYS A 4 -41.07 53.51 15.98
C LYS A 4 -39.77 52.83 16.45
N PHE A 5 -39.79 52.21 17.62
CA PHE A 5 -38.69 51.37 18.12
C PHE A 5 -38.77 49.97 17.48
N PRO A 6 -37.79 49.53 16.69
CA PRO A 6 -37.70 48.12 16.29
C PRO A 6 -37.12 47.30 17.46
N ARG A 7 -37.84 46.24 17.80
CA ARG A 7 -37.53 45.27 18.86
C ARG A 7 -36.27 44.49 18.47
N LEU A 8 -35.21 44.63 19.25
CA LEU A 8 -34.00 43.79 19.18
C LEU A 8 -34.40 42.33 19.47
N PRO A 9 -34.00 41.35 18.63
CA PRO A 9 -34.31 39.96 18.89
C PRO A 9 -33.46 39.43 20.06
N LEU A 10 -34.16 38.88 21.05
CA LEU A 10 -33.68 38.22 22.29
C LEU A 10 -32.92 36.90 22.03
N ALA A 11 -32.29 36.73 20.86
CA ALA A 11 -31.65 35.47 20.46
C ALA A 11 -30.14 35.43 20.73
N THR A 12 -29.62 36.34 21.57
CA THR A 12 -28.22 36.37 22.00
C THR A 12 -28.02 35.59 23.30
N LEU A 13 -28.49 34.34 23.38
CA LEU A 13 -28.31 33.54 24.61
C LEU A 13 -28.47 32.02 24.44
N LEU A 14 -27.86 31.37 23.42
CA LEU A 14 -27.66 29.90 23.47
C LEU A 14 -26.69 29.37 22.40
N CYS A 15 -25.41 29.75 22.43
CA CYS A 15 -24.36 29.01 21.71
C CYS A 15 -23.05 28.98 22.50
N ALA A 16 -23.19 28.80 23.81
CA ALA A 16 -22.14 28.29 24.66
C ALA A 16 -22.71 26.99 25.24
N ILE A 17 -21.91 25.93 25.31
CA ILE A 17 -22.28 24.55 25.69
C ILE A 17 -22.76 23.68 24.52
N VAL A 18 -21.89 23.44 23.54
CA VAL A 18 -21.55 22.06 23.16
C VAL A 18 -20.05 22.04 22.86
N CYS A 19 -19.25 21.87 23.92
CA CYS A 19 -17.88 21.36 23.82
C CYS A 19 -17.93 19.93 23.27
N VAL A 20 -18.23 19.76 21.98
CA VAL A 20 -17.82 18.55 21.26
C VAL A 20 -16.49 18.89 20.61
N THR A 21 -15.48 18.99 21.47
CA THR A 21 -14.13 18.61 21.09
C THR A 21 -14.21 17.13 20.74
N ALA A 22 -14.46 16.82 19.46
CA ALA A 22 -14.17 15.51 18.92
C ALA A 22 -12.65 15.34 19.01
N SER A 23 -12.17 14.93 20.19
CA SER A 23 -10.84 14.36 20.35
C SER A 23 -10.78 13.22 19.36
N SER A 24 -10.12 13.46 18.23
CA SER A 24 -9.58 12.40 17.40
C SER A 24 -8.56 11.72 18.30
N ALA A 25 -9.01 10.68 19.01
CA ALA A 25 -8.13 9.75 19.68
C ALA A 25 -7.31 9.11 18.55
N SER A 26 -6.13 9.68 18.32
CA SER A 26 -5.07 9.08 17.52
C SER A 26 -4.78 7.74 18.19
N HIS A 27 -5.41 6.68 17.69
CA HIS A 27 -5.07 5.32 18.06
C HIS A 27 -3.71 5.04 17.44
N SER A 28 -2.64 5.45 18.13
CA SER A 28 -1.35 4.77 18.01
C SER A 28 -1.47 3.42 18.71
N ALA A 29 -2.35 2.56 18.19
CA ALA A 29 -2.17 1.14 18.37
C ALA A 29 -0.96 0.79 17.50
N SER A 30 0.13 0.37 18.12
CA SER A 30 1.18 -0.36 17.44
C SER A 30 0.50 -1.55 16.79
N GLN A 31 0.17 -1.44 15.50
CA GLN A 31 -0.39 -2.55 14.75
C GLN A 31 0.70 -3.60 14.70
N GLU A 32 0.56 -4.60 15.56
CA GLU A 32 1.30 -5.84 15.42
C GLU A 32 0.96 -6.39 14.04
N SER A 33 1.94 -6.30 13.14
CA SER A 33 1.81 -6.70 11.75
C SER A 33 1.51 -8.18 11.73
N THR A 34 0.22 -8.51 11.59
CA THR A 34 -0.22 -9.89 11.40
C THR A 34 0.42 -10.39 10.11
N ILE A 35 1.35 -11.34 10.20
CA ILE A 35 1.97 -11.97 9.03
C ILE A 35 0.87 -12.76 8.32
N MET A 36 0.56 -12.39 7.08
CA MET A 36 -0.39 -13.11 6.25
C MET A 36 0.38 -14.12 5.38
N GLN A 37 0.04 -15.40 5.50
CA GLN A 37 0.64 -16.50 4.74
C GLN A 37 -0.34 -17.01 3.68
N ALA A 38 0.13 -17.18 2.46
CA ALA A 38 -0.63 -17.72 1.33
C ALA A 38 0.11 -18.90 0.70
N HIS A 39 -0.64 -19.86 0.16
CA HIS A 39 -0.14 -21.01 -0.57
C HIS A 39 -0.86 -21.12 -1.91
N GLY A 40 -0.17 -21.55 -2.95
CA GLY A 40 -0.72 -21.71 -4.28
C GLY A 40 0.34 -22.15 -5.27
N ASP A 41 -0.11 -22.65 -6.42
CA ASP A 41 0.74 -23.05 -7.52
C ASP A 41 1.18 -21.84 -8.36
N PHE A 42 2.21 -22.03 -9.17
CA PHE A 42 2.64 -21.03 -10.15
C PHE A 42 3.23 -21.70 -11.40
N ASP A 43 3.01 -21.08 -12.54
CA ASP A 43 3.71 -21.41 -13.78
C ASP A 43 4.94 -20.52 -13.94
N VAL A 44 6.00 -21.05 -14.54
CA VAL A 44 7.21 -20.28 -14.88
C VAL A 44 7.70 -20.61 -16.28
N LYS A 45 7.92 -19.56 -17.07
CA LYS A 45 8.67 -19.63 -18.32
C LYS A 45 10.11 -19.19 -18.09
N ILE A 46 11.05 -20.03 -18.50
CA ILE A 46 12.50 -19.82 -18.40
C ILE A 46 13.04 -19.49 -19.79
N THR A 47 13.73 -18.36 -19.93
CA THR A 47 14.39 -17.97 -21.18
C THR A 47 15.86 -17.64 -20.91
N PRO A 48 16.83 -18.48 -21.35
CA PRO A 48 18.24 -18.16 -21.23
C PRO A 48 18.57 -16.81 -21.88
N GLN A 49 19.45 -16.05 -21.23
CA GLN A 49 19.95 -14.76 -21.69
C GLN A 49 21.47 -14.82 -21.82
N LYS A 50 22.04 -13.89 -22.60
CA LYS A 50 23.48 -13.69 -22.59
C LYS A 50 23.93 -13.25 -21.17
N PRO A 51 25.06 -13.76 -20.65
CA PRO A 51 25.70 -13.19 -19.48
C PRO A 51 25.86 -11.67 -19.60
N ASP A 52 25.81 -10.97 -18.48
CA ASP A 52 25.81 -9.51 -18.43
C ASP A 52 27.17 -8.89 -18.77
N ASN A 53 28.26 -9.65 -18.58
CA ASN A 53 29.63 -9.22 -18.89
C ASN A 53 30.55 -10.42 -19.23
N PRO A 54 31.76 -10.17 -19.79
CA PRO A 54 32.71 -11.22 -20.16
C PRO A 54 33.23 -12.05 -18.97
N ASP A 55 33.32 -11.47 -17.77
CA ASP A 55 33.80 -12.20 -16.59
C ASP A 55 32.74 -13.22 -16.13
N ALA A 56 31.45 -12.85 -16.18
CA ALA A 56 30.34 -13.76 -15.91
C ALA A 56 30.27 -14.88 -16.97
N GLU A 57 30.53 -14.57 -18.23
CA GLU A 57 30.64 -15.56 -19.30
C GLU A 57 31.82 -16.52 -19.07
N ALA A 58 33.00 -15.98 -18.76
CA ALA A 58 34.20 -16.77 -18.47
C ALA A 58 34.06 -17.64 -17.20
N ALA A 59 33.34 -17.14 -16.20
CA ALA A 59 33.02 -17.88 -14.98
C ALA A 59 31.91 -18.92 -15.17
N GLY A 60 31.25 -18.96 -16.34
CA GLY A 60 30.17 -19.91 -16.62
C GLY A 60 28.85 -19.60 -15.90
N PHE A 61 28.62 -18.34 -15.49
CA PHE A 61 27.34 -17.96 -14.89
C PHE A 61 26.24 -17.89 -15.95
N ALA A 62 25.10 -18.50 -15.63
CA ALA A 62 23.89 -18.38 -16.43
C ALA A 62 23.09 -17.15 -15.99
N ARG A 63 22.56 -16.41 -16.97
CA ARG A 63 21.51 -15.40 -16.77
C ARG A 63 20.22 -15.88 -17.42
N ILE A 64 19.12 -15.76 -16.70
CA ILE A 64 17.83 -16.32 -17.11
C ILE A 64 16.75 -15.28 -16.88
N ALA A 65 15.96 -14.98 -17.92
CA ALA A 65 14.73 -14.22 -17.77
C ALA A 65 13.59 -15.16 -17.35
N LEU A 66 12.82 -14.72 -16.35
CA LEU A 66 11.70 -15.44 -15.78
C LEU A 66 10.40 -14.66 -15.98
N ASP A 67 9.38 -15.34 -16.49
CA ASP A 67 8.00 -14.86 -16.51
C ASP A 67 7.14 -15.84 -15.73
N LYS A 68 6.47 -15.36 -14.68
CA LYS A 68 5.72 -16.17 -13.72
C LYS A 68 4.24 -15.79 -13.73
N ARG A 69 3.37 -16.79 -13.63
CA ARG A 69 1.95 -16.63 -13.31
C ARG A 69 1.67 -17.36 -12.00
N TYR A 70 1.21 -16.63 -10.99
CA TYR A 70 0.80 -17.18 -9.68
C TYR A 70 -0.71 -17.41 -9.67
N HIS A 71 -1.13 -18.51 -9.05
CA HIS A 71 -2.54 -18.92 -8.98
C HIS A 71 -2.98 -19.13 -7.53
N GLY A 72 -4.29 -19.00 -7.30
CA GLY A 72 -4.93 -19.35 -6.02
C GLY A 72 -5.10 -18.15 -5.09
N ALA A 73 -4.62 -18.25 -3.84
CA ALA A 73 -4.80 -17.19 -2.84
C ALA A 73 -4.09 -15.87 -3.25
N ILE A 74 -3.07 -15.96 -4.10
CA ILE A 74 -2.45 -14.82 -4.77
C ILE A 74 -2.53 -15.08 -6.27
N GLU A 75 -3.33 -14.27 -6.96
CA GLU A 75 -3.42 -14.26 -8.42
C GLU A 75 -2.58 -13.11 -8.96
N GLY A 76 -1.66 -13.39 -9.89
CA GLY A 76 -0.82 -12.32 -10.43
C GLY A 76 0.30 -12.79 -11.33
N THR A 77 1.12 -11.84 -11.77
CA THR A 77 2.29 -12.11 -12.61
C THR A 77 3.56 -11.51 -12.03
N GLY A 78 4.70 -12.16 -12.26
CA GLY A 78 6.02 -11.63 -11.91
C GLY A 78 6.98 -11.76 -13.09
N ARG A 79 7.74 -10.70 -13.36
CA ARG A 79 8.85 -10.73 -14.34
C ARG A 79 10.14 -10.37 -13.63
N GLY A 80 11.22 -11.05 -13.98
CA GLY A 80 12.52 -10.78 -13.38
C GLY A 80 13.62 -11.61 -14.01
N GLU A 81 14.79 -11.56 -13.38
CA GLU A 81 15.97 -12.27 -13.83
C GLU A 81 16.54 -13.10 -12.69
N MET A 82 17.18 -14.21 -13.06
CA MET A 82 17.89 -15.10 -12.15
C MET A 82 19.33 -15.25 -12.66
N LEU A 83 20.27 -15.18 -11.73
CA LEU A 83 21.68 -15.52 -11.96
C LEU A 83 21.93 -16.87 -11.30
N ALA A 84 22.63 -17.76 -11.98
CA ALA A 84 22.92 -19.10 -11.47
C ALA A 84 24.35 -19.54 -11.81
N SER A 85 24.91 -20.33 -10.90
CA SER A 85 26.17 -21.06 -11.05
C SER A 85 25.90 -22.56 -10.90
N GLY A 86 26.51 -23.37 -11.75
CA GLY A 86 26.45 -24.84 -11.70
C GLY A 86 27.70 -25.46 -11.12
#